data_AF-A0A2H9L2K6-F1
#
_entry.id   AF-A0A2H9L2K6-F1
#
_cell.length_a   1.000
_cell.length_b   1.000
_cell.length_c   1.000
_cell.angle_alpha   90.00
_cell.angle_beta   90.00
_cell.angle_gamma   90.00
#
_symmetry.space_group_name_H-M   'P 1'
#
loop_
_entity.id
_entity.type
_entity.pdbx_description
1 polymer ?
#
loop_
_entity_poly.entity_id
_entity_poly.type
_entity_poly.pdbx_seq_one_letter_code
_entity_poly.pdbx_strand_id
1 'polypeptide(L)'
;MLNNTFLKPYDPKATEPDIYKRWEESGYFNPDNLPALPNGSPRSEPFTIVLPPPNVTGVLHLGHAYEDSLQDAVIRYQRMRGKKALWVPGTDSAAIATQARVEKDILKNEK
;
A
#
# COMPACT_ATOMS: atom_id res chain seq x y z
N MET A 1 8.93 32.47 -15.80
CA MET A 1 9.37 32.65 -14.40
C MET A 1 9.34 31.28 -13.72
N LEU A 2 10.36 30.93 -12.94
CA LEU A 2 10.37 29.69 -12.16
C LEU A 2 9.28 29.76 -11.10
N ASN A 3 8.46 28.71 -11.00
CA ASN A 3 7.44 28.60 -9.97
C ASN A 3 8.13 28.57 -8.58
N ASN A 4 7.66 29.41 -7.66
CA ASN A 4 8.23 29.57 -6.32
C ASN A 4 8.26 28.26 -5.52
N THR A 5 7.40 27.29 -5.88
CA THR A 5 7.38 25.94 -5.31
C THR A 5 8.72 25.21 -5.49
N PHE A 6 9.44 25.41 -6.60
CA PHE A 6 10.71 24.72 -6.87
C PHE A 6 11.93 25.40 -6.22
N LEU A 7 11.74 26.54 -5.55
CA LEU A 7 12.80 27.29 -4.88
C LEU A 7 12.91 26.97 -3.38
N LYS A 8 11.99 26.14 -2.85
CA LYS A 8 11.95 25.73 -1.44
C LYS A 8 12.25 24.24 -1.33
N PRO A 9 12.81 23.78 -0.18
CA PRO A 9 12.91 22.36 0.11
C PRO A 9 11.55 21.65 0.02
N TYR A 10 11.57 20.38 -0.38
CA TYR A 10 10.38 19.55 -0.48
C TYR A 10 9.68 19.40 0.87
N ASP A 11 8.36 19.64 0.90
CA ASP A 11 7.50 19.38 2.05
C ASP A 11 6.59 18.18 1.76
N PRO A 12 6.88 16.99 2.34
CA PRO A 12 6.07 15.79 2.13
C PRO A 12 4.66 15.95 2.72
N LYS A 13 4.50 16.66 3.84
CA LYS A 13 3.20 16.82 4.50
C LYS A 13 2.22 17.62 3.64
N ALA A 14 2.74 18.56 2.86
CA ALA A 14 1.94 19.35 1.93
C ALA A 14 1.68 18.64 0.58
N THR A 15 2.38 17.55 0.26
CA THR A 15 2.37 16.97 -1.10
C THR A 15 1.83 15.55 -1.16
N GLU A 16 2.25 14.66 -0.25
CA GLU A 16 1.93 13.23 -0.29
C GLU A 16 0.43 12.91 -0.12
N PRO A 17 -0.34 13.61 0.76
CA PRO A 17 -1.77 13.34 0.89
C PRO A 17 -2.54 13.56 -0.42
N ASP A 18 -2.21 14.63 -1.16
CA ASP A 18 -2.85 14.94 -2.44
C ASP A 18 -2.49 13.91 -3.52
N ILE A 19 -1.25 13.41 -3.51
CA ILE A 19 -0.81 12.35 -4.44
C ILE A 19 -1.57 11.06 -4.16
N TYR A 20 -1.66 10.65 -2.89
CA TYR A 20 -2.35 9.43 -2.52
C TYR A 20 -3.84 9.49 -2.87
N LYS A 21 -4.50 10.62 -2.56
CA LYS A 21 -5.89 10.87 -2.94
C LYS A 21 -6.11 10.71 -4.44
N ARG A 22 -5.21 11.25 -5.28
CA ARG A 22 -5.29 11.06 -6.75
C ARG A 22 -5.15 9.59 -7.15
N TRP A 23 -4.34 8.80 -6.44
CA TRP A 23 -4.23 7.36 -6.72
C TRP A 23 -5.52 6.63 -6.37
N GLU A 24 -6.15 6.93 -5.23
CA GLU A 24 -7.45 6.37 -4.86
C GLU A 24 -8.53 6.75 -5.89
N GLU A 25 -8.62 8.03 -6.25
CA GLU A 25 -9.60 8.56 -7.21
C GLU A 25 -9.40 8.03 -8.63
N SER A 26 -8.17 7.64 -9.00
CA SER A 26 -7.89 7.11 -10.34
C SER A 26 -8.56 5.77 -10.65
N GLY A 27 -8.92 4.99 -9.61
CA GLY A 27 -9.41 3.62 -9.76
C GLY A 27 -8.35 2.61 -10.21
N TYR A 28 -7.08 3.01 -10.37
CA TYR A 28 -5.99 2.17 -10.88
C TYR A 28 -5.45 1.14 -9.88
N PHE A 29 -5.97 1.09 -8.65
CA PHE A 29 -5.77 -0.05 -7.77
C PHE A 29 -6.50 -1.30 -8.28
N ASN A 30 -7.55 -1.13 -9.09
CA ASN A 30 -8.15 -2.23 -9.84
C ASN A 30 -7.36 -2.46 -11.15
N PRO A 31 -6.73 -3.63 -11.36
CA PRO A 31 -5.94 -3.92 -12.55
C PRO A 31 -6.74 -3.88 -13.86
N ASP A 32 -8.08 -3.99 -13.81
CA ASP A 32 -8.93 -3.91 -14.98
C ASP A 32 -9.22 -2.47 -15.43
N ASN A 33 -8.97 -1.48 -14.57
CA ASN A 33 -9.12 -0.06 -14.89
C ASN A 33 -7.81 0.58 -15.41
N LEU A 34 -6.74 -0.20 -15.59
CA LEU A 34 -5.47 0.33 -16.04
C LEU A 34 -5.54 0.78 -17.51
N PRO A 35 -4.93 1.93 -17.87
CA PRO A 35 -4.93 2.41 -19.24
C PRO A 35 -4.16 1.46 -20.16
N ALA A 36 -4.55 1.40 -21.44
CA ALA A 36 -3.81 0.67 -22.47
C ALA A 36 -2.34 1.12 -22.55
N LEU A 37 -1.49 0.28 -23.15
CA LEU A 37 -0.08 0.62 -23.35
C LEU A 37 0.05 1.82 -24.31
N PRO A 38 1.19 2.54 -24.29
CA PRO A 38 1.39 3.70 -25.19
C PRO A 38 1.22 3.39 -26.68
N ASN A 39 1.43 2.12 -27.09
CA ASN A 39 1.22 1.63 -28.45
C ASN A 39 -0.25 1.23 -28.75
N GLY A 40 -1.19 1.52 -27.84
CA GLY A 40 -2.61 1.17 -27.95
C GLY A 40 -2.95 -0.29 -27.65
N SER A 41 -1.95 -1.16 -27.40
CA SER A 41 -2.23 -2.57 -27.11
C SER A 41 -2.78 -2.78 -25.68
N PRO A 42 -3.69 -3.76 -25.50
CA PRO A 42 -4.23 -4.07 -24.19
C PRO A 42 -3.17 -4.73 -23.31
N ARG A 43 -3.30 -4.54 -21.99
CA ARG A 43 -2.53 -5.28 -20.99
C ARG A 43 -3.07 -6.69 -20.89
N SER A 44 -2.23 -7.70 -21.07
CA SER A 44 -2.67 -9.10 -21.13
C SER A 44 -2.12 -9.99 -20.02
N GLU A 45 -0.90 -9.74 -19.55
CA GLU A 45 -0.24 -10.61 -18.57
C GLU A 45 -0.60 -10.21 -17.13
N PRO A 46 -1.20 -11.11 -16.31
CA PRO A 46 -1.44 -10.84 -14.89
C PRO A 46 -0.16 -10.94 -14.07
N PHE A 47 -0.07 -10.13 -13.02
CA PHE A 47 0.97 -10.23 -12.01
C PHE A 47 0.37 -9.90 -10.65
N THR A 48 0.52 -10.79 -9.68
CA THR A 48 -0.12 -10.62 -8.37
C THR A 48 0.86 -10.85 -7.24
N ILE A 49 0.81 -9.98 -6.24
CA ILE A 49 1.40 -10.21 -4.91
C ILE A 49 0.28 -10.20 -3.89
N VAL A 50 0.28 -11.16 -2.98
CA VAL A 50 -0.57 -11.14 -1.79
C VAL A 50 0.25 -10.50 -0.68
N LEU A 51 -0.24 -9.41 -0.12
CA LEU A 51 0.36 -8.81 1.07
C LEU A 51 0.24 -9.83 2.22
N PRO A 52 1.34 -10.25 2.86
CA PRO A 52 1.27 -11.03 4.08
C PRO A 52 0.47 -10.24 5.12
N PRO A 53 -0.73 -10.72 5.49
CA PRO A 53 -1.68 -9.87 6.19
C PRO A 53 -1.15 -9.56 7.59
N PRO A 54 -0.97 -8.28 7.97
CA PRO A 54 -0.58 -7.93 9.33
C PRO A 54 -1.65 -8.38 10.33
N ASN A 55 -1.21 -8.76 11.52
CA ASN A 55 -2.11 -9.14 12.61
C ASN A 55 -2.96 -7.93 13.03
N VAL A 56 -4.27 -8.12 13.20
CA VAL A 56 -5.25 -7.10 13.66
C VAL A 56 -4.91 -6.56 15.06
N THR A 57 -4.00 -7.22 15.78
CA THR A 57 -3.59 -6.89 17.16
C THR A 57 -2.52 -5.80 17.28
N GLY A 58 -1.87 -5.42 16.17
CA GLY A 58 -0.59 -4.73 16.22
C GLY A 58 -0.56 -3.33 15.60
N VAL A 59 0.23 -2.45 16.22
CA VAL A 59 0.72 -1.22 15.59
C VAL A 59 1.76 -1.60 14.53
N LEU A 60 1.65 -1.03 13.32
CA LEU A 60 2.65 -1.23 12.27
C LEU A 60 4.00 -0.64 12.71
N HIS A 61 5.04 -1.48 12.71
CA HIS A 61 6.44 -1.07 12.89
C HIS A 61 7.22 -0.99 11.56
N LEU A 62 8.46 -0.47 11.62
CA LEU A 62 9.35 -0.27 10.46
C LEU A 62 9.56 -1.53 9.60
N GLY A 63 9.50 -2.73 10.20
CA GLY A 63 9.53 -3.99 9.44
C GLY A 63 8.42 -4.10 8.38
N HIS A 64 7.18 -3.72 8.71
CA HIS A 64 6.08 -3.69 7.72
C HIS A 64 6.36 -2.64 6.66
N ALA A 65 6.80 -1.44 7.05
CA ALA A 65 7.11 -0.39 6.09
C ALA A 65 8.19 -0.82 5.09
N TYR A 66 9.20 -1.57 5.52
CA TYR A 66 10.22 -2.14 4.64
C TYR A 66 9.64 -3.17 3.66
N GLU A 67 8.85 -4.11 4.17
CA GLU A 67 8.21 -5.13 3.35
C GLU A 67 7.22 -4.54 2.34
N ASP A 68 6.31 -3.68 2.80
CA ASP A 68 5.29 -3.02 1.99
C ASP A 68 5.93 -2.16 0.90
N SER A 69 6.98 -1.41 1.23
CA SER A 69 7.71 -0.59 0.25
C SER A 69 8.35 -1.44 -0.84
N LEU A 70 8.90 -2.60 -0.49
CA LEU A 70 9.49 -3.52 -1.45
C LEU A 70 8.42 -4.10 -2.38
N GLN A 71 7.29 -4.57 -1.84
CA GLN A 71 6.19 -5.13 -2.62
C GLN A 71 5.55 -4.06 -3.53
N ASP A 72 5.28 -2.86 -3.00
CA ASP A 72 4.73 -1.74 -3.76
C ASP A 72 5.64 -1.34 -4.94
N ALA A 73 6.96 -1.29 -4.71
CA ALA A 73 7.93 -1.02 -5.77
C ALA A 73 7.88 -2.07 -6.90
N VAL A 74 7.78 -3.36 -6.54
CA VAL A 74 7.64 -4.44 -7.53
C VAL A 74 6.32 -4.34 -8.29
N ILE A 75 5.21 -4.05 -7.61
CA ILE A 75 3.89 -3.88 -8.24
C ILE A 75 3.91 -2.73 -9.23
N ARG A 76 4.45 -1.57 -8.84
CA ARG A 76 4.59 -0.41 -9.73
C ARG A 76 5.48 -0.72 -10.92
N TYR A 77 6.62 -1.38 -10.70
CA TYR A 77 7.51 -1.80 -11.77
C TYR A 77 6.81 -2.72 -12.78
N GLN A 78 6.10 -3.76 -12.31
CA GLN A 78 5.38 -4.68 -13.19
C GLN A 78 4.22 -4.00 -13.92
N ARG A 79 3.51 -3.08 -13.26
CA ARG A 79 2.50 -2.22 -13.90
C ARG A 79 3.11 -1.38 -15.01
N MET A 80 4.28 -0.77 -14.79
CA MET A 80 5.00 0.00 -15.82
C MET A 80 5.50 -0.87 -16.97
N ARG A 81 5.83 -2.15 -16.70
CA ARG A 81 6.18 -3.17 -17.71
C ARG A 81 4.98 -3.67 -18.52
N GLY A 82 3.77 -3.19 -18.23
CA GLY A 82 2.57 -3.47 -18.99
C GLY A 82 1.71 -4.61 -18.46
N LYS A 83 2.06 -5.17 -17.30
CA LYS A 83 1.26 -6.21 -16.67
C LYS A 83 0.00 -5.64 -16.01
N LYS A 84 -1.02 -6.48 -15.88
CA LYS A 84 -2.18 -6.29 -15.00
C LYS A 84 -1.76 -6.58 -13.56
N ALA A 85 -1.07 -5.64 -12.94
CA ALA A 85 -0.47 -5.81 -11.61
C ALA A 85 -1.50 -5.57 -10.49
N LEU A 86 -1.74 -6.59 -9.67
CA LEU A 86 -2.63 -6.56 -8.50
C LEU A 86 -1.83 -6.81 -7.22
N TRP A 87 -1.99 -5.91 -6.25
CA TRP A 87 -1.52 -6.14 -4.88
C TRP A 87 -2.75 -6.39 -4.03
N VAL A 88 -2.85 -7.58 -3.43
CA VAL A 88 -4.03 -7.97 -2.64
C VAL A 88 -3.75 -7.66 -1.17
N PRO A 89 -4.38 -6.63 -0.58
CA PRO A 89 -4.26 -6.34 0.85
C PRO A 89 -5.15 -7.27 1.67
N GLY A 90 -4.85 -7.39 2.96
CA GLY A 90 -5.67 -8.11 3.93
C GLY A 90 -5.11 -7.92 5.35
N THR A 91 -5.88 -8.33 6.35
CA THR A 91 -5.45 -8.35 7.76
C THR A 91 -5.75 -9.71 8.36
N ASP A 92 -4.84 -10.22 9.19
CA ASP A 92 -5.02 -11.51 9.85
C ASP A 92 -5.63 -11.27 11.24
N SER A 93 -6.78 -11.89 11.49
CA SER A 93 -7.44 -11.92 12.80
C SER A 93 -6.53 -12.39 13.95
N ALA A 94 -5.47 -13.15 13.66
CA ALA A 94 -4.42 -13.54 14.61
C ALA A 94 -4.96 -14.12 15.94
N ALA A 95 -5.98 -14.99 15.86
CA ALA A 95 -6.85 -15.37 16.97
C ALA A 95 -6.15 -15.66 18.31
N ILE A 96 -5.05 -16.43 18.31
CA ILE A 96 -4.30 -16.76 19.54
C ILE A 96 -3.54 -15.55 20.08
N ALA A 97 -2.90 -14.75 19.21
CA ALA A 97 -2.19 -13.55 19.63
C ALA A 97 -3.16 -12.46 20.14
N THR A 98 -4.35 -12.37 19.53
CA THR A 98 -5.44 -11.49 19.97
C THR A 98 -5.91 -11.87 21.36
N GLN A 99 -6.21 -13.16 21.56
CA GLN A 99 -6.65 -13.67 22.86
C GLN A 99 -5.61 -13.40 23.95
N ALA A 100 -4.34 -13.75 23.71
CA ALA A 100 -3.27 -13.56 24.69
C ALA A 100 -3.06 -12.08 25.08
N ARG A 101 -3.23 -11.16 24.13
CA ARG A 101 -3.13 -9.71 24.41
C ARG A 101 -4.33 -9.20 25.21
N VAL A 102 -5.54 -9.59 24.83
CA VAL A 102 -6.78 -9.23 25.55
C VAL A 102 -6.74 -9.75 26.98
N GLU A 103 -6.37 -11.02 27.19
CA GLU A 103 -6.23 -11.61 28.53
C GLU A 103 -5.20 -10.85 29.38
N LYS A 104 -4.06 -10.49 28.80
CA LYS A 104 -3.03 -9.70 29.50
C LYS A 104 -3.53 -8.31 29.89
N ASP A 105 -4.29 -7.65 29.03
CA ASP A 105 -4.84 -6.31 29.30
C ASP A 105 -5.93 -6.35 30.37
N ILE A 106 -6.81 -7.36 30.37
CA ILE A 106 -7.80 -7.60 31.44
C ILE A 106 -7.10 -7.82 32.79
N LEU A 107 -6.12 -8.73 32.85
CA LEU A 107 -5.35 -9.01 34.07
C LEU A 107 -4.60 -7.80 34.63
N LYS A 108 -4.26 -6.82 33.78
CA LYS A 108 -3.59 -5.59 34.17
C LYS A 108 -4.56 -4.54 34.73
N ASN A 109 -5.80 -4.53 34.25
CA ASN A 109 -6.82 -3.54 34.62
C ASN A 109 -7.68 -3.97 35.82
N GLU A 110 -7.73 -5.27 36.12
CA GLU A 110 -8.43 -5.84 37.29
C GLU A 110 -7.53 -6.03 38.53
N LYS A 111 -6.27 -5.59 38.47
CA LYS A 111 -5.35 -5.48 39.62
C LYS A 111 -5.16 -4.02 40.01
#